data_AF-E6UIC7-F1
#
_entry.id   AF-E6UIC7-F1
#
_cell.length_a   1.000
_cell.length_b   1.000
_cell.length_c   1.000
_cell.angle_alpha   90.00
_cell.angle_beta   90.00
_cell.angle_gamma   90.00
#
_symmetry.space_group_name_H-M   'P 1'
#
loop_
_entity.id
_entity.type
_entity.pdbx_description
1 polymer ?
#
loop_
_entity_poly.entity_id
_entity_poly.type
_entity_poly.pdbx_seq_one_letter_code
_entity_poly.pdbx_strand_id
1 'polypeptide(L)'
;MPEAEKRIGRQFPTQSVVLPYTQTKGGEAILLYDQSSRKTMEWQQSMLYDIMATDDDGLWVHIKFGYSIPRRNGKSEIAVARAIWGLLLLSTYYSYKVDKYVFQCYNRVRRK
;
A
#
# COMPACT_ATOMS: atom_id res chain seq x y z
N MET A 1 -10.77 -10.52 -37.59
CA MET A 1 -10.18 -9.16 -37.56
C MET A 1 -9.55 -8.98 -36.19
N PRO A 2 -8.29 -8.53 -36.07
CA PRO A 2 -7.73 -8.23 -34.75
C PRO A 2 -8.57 -7.11 -34.10
N GLU A 3 -8.90 -7.28 -32.83
CA GLU A 3 -9.70 -6.32 -32.08
C GLU A 3 -8.96 -4.99 -31.98
N ALA A 4 -9.62 -3.88 -32.31
CA ALA A 4 -9.01 -2.57 -32.27
C ALA A 4 -8.63 -2.23 -30.82
N GLU A 5 -7.36 -1.87 -30.61
CA GLU A 5 -6.84 -1.56 -29.27
C GLU A 5 -7.66 -0.44 -28.62
N LYS A 6 -8.17 -0.70 -27.42
CA LYS A 6 -9.04 0.23 -26.70
C LYS A 6 -8.25 1.48 -26.34
N ARG A 7 -8.58 2.61 -26.99
CA ARG A 7 -7.95 3.91 -26.71
C ARG A 7 -8.30 4.36 -25.29
N ILE A 8 -7.35 4.21 -24.38
CA ILE A 8 -7.39 4.79 -23.04
C ILE A 8 -6.59 6.11 -23.07
N GLY A 9 -7.16 7.18 -22.50
CA GLY A 9 -6.46 8.46 -22.38
C GLY A 9 -5.21 8.34 -21.49
N ARG A 10 -4.43 9.42 -21.35
CA ARG A 10 -3.22 9.43 -20.50
C ARG A 10 -3.55 8.98 -19.07
N GLN A 11 -3.03 7.81 -18.70
CA GLN A 11 -3.29 7.19 -17.40
C GLN A 11 -2.38 7.72 -16.29
N PHE A 12 -1.13 8.03 -16.63
CA PHE A 12 -0.14 8.53 -15.68
C PHE A 12 -0.44 9.97 -15.23
N PRO A 13 -0.09 10.33 -13.98
CA PRO A 13 -0.21 11.70 -13.50
C PRO A 13 0.46 12.69 -14.44
N THR A 14 -0.17 13.84 -14.64
CA THR A 14 0.41 14.90 -15.48
C THR A 14 1.45 15.71 -14.70
N GLN A 15 1.26 15.82 -13.39
CA GLN A 15 2.20 16.42 -12.45
C GLN A 15 2.27 15.55 -11.19
N SER A 16 3.46 15.41 -10.64
CA SER A 16 3.74 14.70 -9.40
C SER A 16 4.78 15.49 -8.59
N VAL A 17 4.61 15.50 -7.26
CA VAL A 17 5.58 16.05 -6.31
C VAL A 17 5.92 14.94 -5.32
N VAL A 18 7.11 14.36 -5.47
CA VAL A 18 7.58 13.17 -4.78
C VAL A 18 9.04 13.40 -4.37
N LEU A 19 9.37 13.09 -3.12
CA LEU A 19 10.74 13.11 -2.59
C LEU A 19 11.47 11.82 -2.99
N PRO A 20 12.80 11.83 -3.16
CA PRO A 20 13.55 10.61 -3.44
C PRO A 20 13.46 9.64 -2.25
N TYR A 21 13.34 8.34 -2.53
CA TYR A 21 13.34 7.27 -1.55
C TYR A 21 13.94 5.99 -2.14
N THR A 22 14.40 5.09 -1.27
CA THR A 22 14.98 3.78 -1.64
C THR A 22 14.16 2.61 -1.12
N GLN A 23 13.35 2.83 -0.07
CA GLN A 23 12.54 1.80 0.57
C GLN A 23 11.06 2.17 0.54
N THR A 24 10.20 1.15 0.53
CA THR A 24 8.77 1.32 0.33
C THR A 24 7.99 0.06 0.72
N LYS A 25 6.81 0.26 1.29
CA LYS A 25 5.85 -0.80 1.60
C LYS A 25 4.77 -0.95 0.52
N GLY A 26 4.90 -0.21 -0.60
CA GLY A 26 3.93 -0.22 -1.69
C GLY A 26 3.76 -1.60 -2.33
N GLY A 27 4.84 -2.35 -2.49
CA GLY A 27 4.81 -3.72 -3.04
C GLY A 27 3.92 -4.67 -2.24
N GLU A 28 3.96 -4.61 -0.91
CA GLU A 28 3.09 -5.41 -0.04
C GLU A 28 1.61 -5.05 -0.23
N ALA A 29 1.31 -3.75 -0.30
CA ALA A 29 -0.06 -3.27 -0.51
C ALA A 29 -0.62 -3.69 -1.87
N ILE A 30 0.22 -3.65 -2.91
CA ILE A 30 -0.12 -4.15 -4.25
C ILE A 30 -0.44 -5.63 -4.19
N LEU A 31 0.44 -6.45 -3.61
CA LEU A 31 0.23 -7.89 -3.49
C LEU A 31 -1.07 -8.23 -2.77
N LEU A 32 -1.35 -7.57 -1.64
CA LEU A 32 -2.59 -7.78 -0.88
C LEU A 32 -3.84 -7.35 -1.68
N TYR A 33 -3.78 -6.21 -2.37
CA TYR A 33 -4.90 -5.75 -3.19
C TYR A 33 -5.14 -6.68 -4.38
N ASP A 34 -4.07 -7.14 -5.03
CA ASP A 34 -4.10 -8.00 -6.22
C ASP A 34 -4.54 -9.45 -5.94
N GLN A 35 -4.64 -9.84 -4.66
CA GLN A 35 -5.30 -11.07 -4.22
C GLN A 35 -6.83 -10.99 -4.32
N SER A 36 -7.38 -9.77 -4.42
CA SER A 36 -8.79 -9.58 -4.72
C SER A 36 -9.09 -9.96 -6.19
N SER A 37 -10.34 -9.87 -6.60
CA SER A 37 -10.73 -10.03 -8.02
C SER A 37 -10.25 -8.89 -8.92
N ARG A 38 -9.57 -7.88 -8.38
CA ARG A 38 -9.10 -6.70 -9.10
C ARG A 38 -7.58 -6.70 -9.22
N LYS A 39 -7.08 -5.97 -10.21
CA LYS A 39 -5.66 -5.77 -10.47
C LYS A 39 -5.31 -4.30 -10.49
N THR A 40 -4.21 -3.96 -9.82
CA THR A 40 -3.63 -2.62 -9.89
C THR A 40 -3.08 -2.33 -11.29
N MET A 41 -3.33 -1.13 -11.78
CA MET A 41 -2.70 -0.60 -13.00
C MET A 41 -1.28 -0.14 -12.69
N GLU A 42 -0.37 -0.17 -13.67
CA GLU A 42 1.04 0.20 -13.48
C GLU A 42 1.22 1.58 -12.81
N TRP A 43 0.48 2.59 -13.28
CA TRP A 43 0.56 3.93 -12.68
C TRP A 43 0.02 3.99 -11.23
N GLN A 44 -0.94 3.12 -10.88
CA GLN A 44 -1.43 3.00 -9.50
C GLN A 44 -0.37 2.35 -8.61
N GLN A 45 0.37 1.37 -9.15
CA GLN A 45 1.48 0.73 -8.45
C GLN A 45 2.56 1.77 -8.15
N SER A 46 3.02 2.55 -9.14
CA SER A 46 4.01 3.62 -8.92
C SER A 46 3.56 4.60 -7.83
N MET A 47 2.29 4.97 -7.82
CA MET A 47 1.76 5.84 -6.76
C MET A 47 1.71 5.18 -5.39
N LEU A 48 1.39 3.89 -5.30
CA LEU A 48 1.45 3.15 -4.04
C LEU A 48 2.89 3.07 -3.51
N TYR A 49 3.86 2.88 -4.40
CA TYR A 49 5.28 2.92 -4.07
C TYR A 49 5.68 4.26 -3.43
N ASP A 50 5.29 5.37 -4.05
CA ASP A 50 5.59 6.72 -3.55
C ASP A 50 4.89 7.02 -2.21
N ILE A 51 3.58 6.75 -2.12
CA ILE A 51 2.77 7.04 -0.92
C ILE A 51 3.24 6.23 0.28
N MET A 52 3.77 5.04 0.04
CA MET A 52 4.20 4.10 1.08
C MET A 52 5.72 4.03 1.23
N ALA A 53 6.44 5.02 0.69
CA ALA A 53 7.88 5.15 0.87
C ALA A 53 8.25 5.36 2.34
N THR A 54 9.27 4.65 2.79
CA THR A 54 9.83 4.79 4.15
C THR A 54 11.32 5.09 4.10
N ASP A 55 11.82 5.79 5.13
CA ASP A 55 13.24 6.00 5.33
C ASP A 55 13.89 4.81 6.06
N ASP A 56 15.18 4.96 6.38
CA ASP A 56 15.96 3.92 7.05
C ASP A 56 15.51 3.69 8.51
N ASP A 57 14.86 4.69 9.13
CA ASP A 57 14.23 4.58 10.46
C ASP A 57 12.82 3.98 10.40
N GLY A 58 12.32 3.68 9.19
CA GLY A 58 10.99 3.12 8.95
C GLY A 58 9.86 4.15 9.09
N LEU A 59 10.19 5.45 9.12
CA LEU A 59 9.23 6.55 9.11
C LEU A 59 8.75 6.83 7.69
N TRP A 60 7.59 7.46 7.55
CA TRP A 60 7.05 7.83 6.24
C TRP A 60 7.84 8.99 5.65
N VAL A 61 8.42 8.80 4.47
CA VAL A 61 9.18 9.86 3.76
C VAL A 61 8.25 11.03 3.39
N HIS A 62 7.02 10.73 3.02
CA HIS A 62 6.06 11.71 2.49
C HIS A 62 5.00 12.06 3.53
N ILE A 63 5.18 13.21 4.20
CA ILE A 63 4.10 13.82 5.00
C ILE A 63 3.09 14.56 4.11
N LYS A 64 3.57 15.13 3.00
CA LYS A 64 2.77 15.82 1.99
C LYS A 64 3.20 15.32 0.61
N PHE A 65 2.24 14.99 -0.23
CA PHE A 65 2.46 14.59 -1.62
C PHE A 65 1.29 15.07 -2.48
N GLY A 66 1.49 15.15 -3.80
CA GLY A 66 0.46 15.64 -4.71
C GLY A 66 0.57 15.06 -6.11
N TYR A 67 -0.59 14.74 -6.69
CA TYR A 67 -0.70 14.20 -8.06
C TYR A 67 -1.87 14.86 -8.79
N SER A 68 -1.65 15.20 -10.07
CA SER A 68 -2.71 15.65 -10.97
C SER A 68 -3.17 14.49 -11.86
N ILE A 69 -4.35 13.95 -11.56
CA ILE A 69 -4.89 12.74 -12.20
C ILE A 69 -6.28 13.01 -12.80
N PRO A 70 -6.54 12.58 -14.05
CA PRO A 70 -7.84 12.72 -14.70
C PRO A 70 -9.03 12.18 -13.90
N ARG A 71 -10.23 12.64 -14.26
CA ARG A 71 -11.49 12.19 -13.66
C ARG A 71 -11.79 10.74 -14.07
N ARG A 72 -12.36 9.94 -13.17
CA ARG A 72 -12.75 8.53 -13.39
C ARG A 72 -11.61 7.61 -13.86
N ASN A 73 -10.37 7.93 -13.49
CA ASN A 73 -9.18 7.14 -13.83
C ASN A 73 -8.99 5.90 -12.93
N GLY A 74 -9.82 5.68 -11.91
CA GLY A 74 -9.62 4.61 -10.92
C GLY A 74 -8.68 4.98 -9.76
N LYS A 75 -8.36 6.27 -9.55
CA LYS A 75 -7.49 6.73 -8.45
C LYS A 75 -7.97 6.37 -7.04
N SER A 76 -9.27 6.12 -6.86
CA SER A 76 -9.82 5.71 -5.56
C SER A 76 -9.28 4.35 -5.10
N GLU A 77 -8.90 3.46 -6.03
CA GLU A 77 -8.38 2.13 -5.70
C GLU A 77 -7.05 2.20 -4.95
N ILE A 78 -6.26 3.26 -5.13
CA ILE A 78 -5.01 3.49 -4.40
C ILE A 78 -5.30 3.64 -2.90
N ALA A 79 -6.34 4.40 -2.53
CA ALA A 79 -6.75 4.56 -1.15
C ALA A 79 -7.29 3.23 -0.57
N VAL A 80 -8.00 2.44 -1.38
CA VAL A 80 -8.50 1.12 -0.97
C VAL A 80 -7.34 0.16 -0.72
N ALA A 81 -6.39 0.05 -1.65
CA ALA A 81 -5.19 -0.79 -1.48
C ALA A 81 -4.40 -0.41 -0.23
N ARG A 82 -4.21 0.90 0.01
CA ARG A 82 -3.55 1.40 1.21
C ARG A 82 -4.32 1.08 2.50
N ALA A 83 -5.65 1.15 2.45
CA ALA A 83 -6.51 0.82 3.58
C ALA A 83 -6.49 -0.69 3.89
N ILE A 84 -6.55 -1.55 2.87
CA ILE A 84 -6.44 -3.01 3.01
C ILE A 84 -5.11 -3.38 3.68
N TRP A 85 -4.00 -2.83 3.19
CA TRP A 85 -2.68 -3.03 3.80
C TRP A 85 -2.68 -2.61 5.28
N GLY A 86 -3.22 -1.43 5.58
CA GLY A 86 -3.31 -0.93 6.94
C GLY A 86 -4.15 -1.84 7.84
N LEU A 87 -5.31 -2.29 7.37
CA LEU A 87 -6.19 -3.16 8.14
C LEU A 87 -5.54 -4.52 8.40
N LEU A 88 -5.02 -5.18 7.37
CA LEU A 88 -4.49 -6.53 7.51
C LEU A 88 -3.18 -6.55 8.29
N LEU A 89 -2.20 -5.71 7.97
CA LEU A 89 -0.89 -5.80 8.61
C LEU A 89 -0.83 -5.11 9.97
N LEU A 90 -1.55 -4.00 10.21
CA LEU A 90 -1.59 -3.42 11.55
C LEU A 90 -2.41 -4.31 12.50
N SER A 91 -3.60 -4.75 12.11
CA SER A 91 -4.41 -5.61 12.99
C SER A 91 -3.67 -6.90 13.35
N THR A 92 -3.00 -7.49 12.37
CA THR A 92 -2.24 -8.72 12.54
C THR A 92 -0.98 -8.51 13.37
N TYR A 93 -0.25 -7.40 13.18
CA TYR A 93 0.88 -7.03 14.04
C TYR A 93 0.47 -6.80 15.49
N TYR A 94 -0.66 -6.11 15.74
CA TYR A 94 -1.20 -5.93 17.09
C TYR A 94 -1.68 -7.26 17.69
N SER A 95 -2.34 -8.13 16.92
CA SER A 95 -2.74 -9.47 17.39
C SER A 95 -1.51 -10.31 17.75
N TYR A 96 -0.52 -10.45 16.85
CA TYR A 96 0.69 -11.21 17.13
C TYR A 96 1.50 -10.67 18.31
N LYS A 97 1.52 -9.35 18.50
CA LYS A 97 2.19 -8.74 19.66
C LYS A 97 1.44 -9.05 20.95
N VAL A 98 0.11 -8.91 20.96
CA VAL A 98 -0.73 -9.30 22.10
C VAL A 98 -0.61 -10.79 22.40
N ASP A 99 -0.71 -11.66 21.40
CA ASP A 99 -0.62 -13.11 21.56
C ASP A 99 0.74 -13.54 22.09
N LYS A 100 1.85 -12.94 21.61
CA LYS A 100 3.19 -13.22 22.14
C LYS A 100 3.33 -12.74 23.60
N TYR A 101 2.80 -11.56 23.94
CA TYR A 101 2.79 -11.06 25.32
C TYR A 101 1.92 -11.92 26.24
N VAL A 102 0.71 -12.28 25.83
CA VAL A 102 -0.21 -13.15 26.57
C VAL A 102 0.38 -14.53 26.74
N PHE A 103 0.99 -15.11 25.70
CA PHE A 103 1.68 -16.40 25.80
C PHE A 103 2.90 -16.33 26.72
N GLN A 104 3.65 -15.22 26.70
CA GLN A 104 4.78 -15.00 27.60
C GLN A 104 4.31 -14.82 29.06
N CYS A 105 3.22 -14.11 29.30
CA CYS A 105 2.57 -13.99 30.61
C CYS A 105 2.03 -15.35 31.09
N TYR A 106 1.34 -16.09 30.22
CA TYR A 106 0.80 -17.41 30.51
C TYR A 106 1.90 -18.40 30.91
N ASN A 107 3.00 -18.46 30.16
CA ASN A 107 4.15 -19.31 30.48
C ASN A 107 4.91 -18.85 31.74
N ARG A 108 4.79 -17.57 32.13
CA ARG A 108 5.37 -17.04 33.37
C ARG A 108 4.55 -17.40 34.60
N VAL A 109 3.22 -17.40 34.49
CA VAL A 109 2.31 -17.82 35.57
C VAL A 109 2.37 -19.33 35.79
N ARG A 110 2.55 -20.12 34.72
CA ARG A 110 2.61 -21.59 34.77
C ARG A 110 3.95 -22.18 35.26
N ARG A 111 4.96 -21.33 35.49
CA ARG A 111 6.29 -21.71 36.04
C ARG A 111 6.43 -21.38 37.54
N LYS A 112 5.34 -21.02 38.22
CA LYS A 112 5.22 -21.06 39.68
C LYS A 112 4.37 -22.27 40.06
#